data_AF-A0A8C8WFY5-F1
#
_entry.id   AF-A0A8C8WFY5-F1
#
_cell.length_a   1.000
_cell.length_b   1.000
_cell.length_c   1.000
_cell.angle_alpha   90.00
_cell.angle_beta   90.00
_cell.angle_gamma   90.00
#
_symmetry.space_group_name_H-M   'P 1'
#
loop_
_entity.id
_entity.type
_entity.pdbx_description
1 polymer ?
#
loop_
_entity_poly.entity_id
_entity_poly.type
_entity_poly.pdbx_seq_one_letter_code
_entity_poly.pdbx_strand_id
1 'polypeptide(L)'
;MPLQVSDYTWQQTKTSVFISVPLRGVSVRDADVFCTENYLKVNFPPFLFEVFLCAPIDDENSKAKIGNDTIIFTLYKKEVAMWETLSLPGVDKEMMQRIREKSILQAQERAKEATEAKAAARREDQKYALNVMMQIEEEERKKIEDMKENERMKATKELEAWKECQRKAEEQKRIHREEKFCEQEKQIEEERKKFKHKSHTRISASRNLATKGRNSENIFLEKLKENSIPAPRSVGSIKINFTPRVFPTALRESQVAEEEEWLHKQAEARRALNTDIPELSDLKEEEKNPEWLKDKGNKLFATENYLAAINAYNLAIRLNNKIPLLYLNRAACHLKLKNLHKAIEDSSKAYRIMKLHLRLTRPMKLYKMMLRRFGI
;
A
#
# COMPACT_ATOMS: atom_id res chain seq x y z
N MET A 1 14.98 8.74 51.24
CA MET A 1 16.26 9.18 50.64
C MET A 1 17.02 7.94 50.21
N PRO A 2 17.62 7.91 49.01
CA PRO A 2 18.41 6.76 48.58
C PRO A 2 19.66 6.62 49.46
N LEU A 3 20.07 5.39 49.73
CA LEU A 3 21.25 5.07 50.52
C LEU A 3 22.49 5.09 49.62
N GLN A 4 23.46 5.95 49.91
CA GLN A 4 24.69 6.04 49.14
C GLN A 4 25.57 4.81 49.38
N VAL A 5 26.06 4.20 48.30
CA VAL A 5 26.91 3.00 48.37
C VAL A 5 28.36 3.42 48.52
N SER A 6 28.98 3.12 49.66
CA SER A 6 30.40 3.35 49.94
C SER A 6 31.31 2.19 49.57
N ASP A 7 30.77 0.98 49.48
CA ASP A 7 31.55 -0.27 49.47
C ASP A 7 31.91 -0.70 48.04
N TYR A 8 32.46 0.21 47.24
CA TYR A 8 32.89 -0.08 45.89
C TYR A 8 34.42 -0.29 45.85
N THR A 9 34.87 -1.14 44.95
CA THR A 9 36.29 -1.30 44.66
C THR A 9 36.55 -0.87 43.24
N TRP A 10 37.71 -0.24 43.00
CA TRP A 10 38.10 0.15 41.66
C TRP A 10 39.57 -0.17 41.42
N GLN A 11 39.88 -0.51 40.18
CA GLN A 11 41.21 -0.79 39.69
C GLN A 11 41.39 -0.04 38.38
N GLN A 12 42.63 0.25 38.01
CA GLN A 12 42.91 0.93 36.75
C GLN A 12 44.12 0.37 36.06
N THR A 13 44.12 0.52 34.75
CA THR A 13 45.27 0.42 33.89
C THR A 13 45.53 1.79 33.26
N LYS A 14 46.56 1.90 32.43
CA LYS A 14 46.87 3.13 31.68
C LYS A 14 45.72 3.52 30.73
N THR A 15 44.95 2.54 30.25
CA THR A 15 43.93 2.73 29.20
C THR A 15 42.50 2.47 29.66
N SER A 16 42.30 1.72 30.75
CA SER A 16 40.97 1.36 31.25
C SER A 16 40.83 1.50 32.77
N VAL A 17 39.59 1.64 33.22
CA VAL A 17 39.20 1.64 34.63
C VAL A 17 38.16 0.56 34.86
N PHE A 18 38.36 -0.23 35.90
CA PHE A 18 37.45 -1.26 36.35
C PHE A 18 36.80 -0.82 37.66
N ILE A 19 35.48 -0.75 37.72
CA ILE A 19 34.74 -0.39 38.94
C ILE A 19 33.81 -1.54 39.27
N SER A 20 33.85 -2.02 40.51
CA SER A 20 33.05 -3.11 41.03
C SER A 20 32.13 -2.59 42.13
N VAL A 21 30.81 -2.67 41.89
CA VAL A 21 29.76 -2.18 42.80
C VAL A 21 28.88 -3.36 43.24
N PRO A 22 28.82 -3.68 44.54
CA PRO A 22 27.99 -4.78 45.03
C PRO A 22 26.49 -4.41 45.05
N LEU A 23 25.64 -5.31 44.55
CA LEU A 23 24.18 -5.12 44.41
C LEU A 23 23.36 -5.50 45.65
N ARG A 24 24.00 -6.04 46.70
CA ARG A 24 23.38 -6.40 47.98
C ARG A 24 22.04 -7.17 47.85
N GLY A 25 21.96 -8.07 46.87
CA GLY A 25 20.78 -8.92 46.61
C GLY A 25 19.66 -8.29 45.77
N VAL A 26 19.87 -7.09 45.19
CA VAL A 26 18.91 -6.48 44.25
C VAL A 26 18.98 -7.18 42.89
N SER A 27 17.82 -7.40 42.28
CA SER A 27 17.73 -8.08 40.99
C SER A 27 18.28 -7.20 39.85
N VAL A 28 18.87 -7.83 38.82
CA VAL A 28 19.41 -7.14 37.64
C VAL A 28 18.36 -6.26 36.93
N ARG A 29 17.08 -6.58 37.08
CA ARG A 29 15.98 -5.84 36.43
C ARG A 29 15.69 -4.50 37.10
N ASP A 30 16.00 -4.39 38.38
CA ASP A 30 15.71 -3.22 39.20
C ASP A 30 16.95 -2.31 39.31
N ALA A 31 18.06 -2.68 38.65
CA ALA A 31 19.29 -1.91 38.59
C ALA A 31 19.34 -1.10 37.28
N ASP A 32 19.22 0.22 37.40
CA ASP A 32 19.40 1.16 36.30
C ASP A 32 20.83 1.69 36.30
N VAL A 33 21.49 1.60 35.14
CA VAL A 33 22.85 2.11 34.92
C VAL A 33 22.78 3.28 33.95
N PHE A 34 23.35 4.42 34.34
CA PHE A 34 23.52 5.59 33.51
C PHE A 34 25.00 5.97 33.48
N CYS A 35 25.60 5.95 32.29
CA CYS A 35 27.00 6.22 32.07
C CYS A 35 27.11 7.33 31.01
N THR A 36 27.99 8.28 31.24
CA THR A 36 28.42 9.31 30.28
C THR A 36 29.91 9.56 30.44
N GLU A 37 30.48 10.47 29.64
CA GLU A 37 31.92 10.74 29.63
C GLU A 37 32.50 11.10 31.00
N ASN A 38 31.78 11.87 31.82
CA ASN A 38 32.29 12.37 33.11
C ASN A 38 31.44 11.93 34.32
N TYR A 39 30.39 11.13 34.10
CA TYR A 39 29.41 10.85 35.13
C TYR A 39 28.91 9.41 35.04
N LEU A 40 28.96 8.71 36.17
CA LEU A 40 28.47 7.35 36.32
C LEU A 40 27.46 7.32 37.46
N LYS A 41 26.26 6.81 37.17
CA LYS A 41 25.18 6.65 38.14
C LYS A 41 24.61 5.24 38.02
N VAL A 42 24.44 4.60 39.16
CA VAL A 42 23.76 3.30 39.27
C VAL A 42 22.70 3.42 40.34
N ASN A 43 21.45 3.19 39.94
CA ASN A 43 20.30 3.22 40.84
C ASN A 43 19.77 1.79 41.00
N PHE A 44 19.81 1.27 42.23
CA PHE A 44 19.26 -0.05 42.56
C PHE A 44 18.55 0.05 43.92
N PRO A 45 17.24 0.36 43.92
CA PRO A 45 16.52 0.76 45.13
C PRO A 45 16.69 -0.24 46.30
N PRO A 46 16.94 0.24 47.53
CA PRO A 46 16.99 1.64 47.98
C PRO A 46 18.35 2.35 47.77
N PHE A 47 19.31 1.73 47.10
CA PHE A 47 20.68 2.22 46.99
C PHE A 47 20.92 3.08 45.74
N LEU A 48 21.81 4.06 45.87
CA LEU A 48 22.30 4.88 44.77
C LEU A 48 23.82 4.95 44.84
N PHE A 49 24.46 4.62 43.73
CA PHE A 49 25.89 4.83 43.53
C PHE A 49 26.08 5.94 42.49
N GLU A 50 26.89 6.93 42.82
CA GLU A 50 27.13 8.09 41.97
C GLU A 50 28.61 8.46 42.05
N VAL A 51 29.24 8.58 40.88
CA VAL A 51 30.65 8.94 40.74
C VAL A 51 30.82 9.95 39.61
N PHE A 52 31.51 11.03 39.93
CA PHE A 52 31.97 12.03 38.96
C PHE A 52 33.40 11.69 38.56
N LEU A 53 33.61 11.22 37.34
CA LEU A 53 34.90 10.71 36.90
C LEU A 53 35.93 11.86 36.81
N CYS A 54 37.19 11.56 37.15
CA CYS A 54 38.28 12.54 37.10
C CYS A 54 38.60 13.03 35.68
N ALA A 55 38.42 12.16 34.67
CA ALA A 55 38.72 12.45 33.28
C ALA A 55 37.68 11.79 32.37
N PRO A 56 37.49 12.31 31.14
CA PRO A 56 36.49 11.79 30.20
C PRO A 56 36.79 10.35 29.77
N ILE A 57 35.75 9.53 29.82
CA ILE A 57 35.75 8.17 29.30
C ILE A 57 35.07 8.09 27.94
N ASP A 58 35.41 7.05 27.19
CA ASP A 58 34.74 6.70 25.96
C ASP A 58 33.50 5.85 26.27
N ASP A 59 32.32 6.48 26.18
CA ASP A 59 31.03 5.87 26.50
C ASP A 59 30.64 4.75 25.52
N GLU A 60 31.05 4.82 24.25
CA GLU A 60 30.63 3.86 23.22
C GLU A 60 31.32 2.50 23.38
N ASN A 61 32.60 2.52 23.75
CA ASN A 61 33.39 1.30 23.93
C ASN A 61 33.33 0.74 25.35
N SER A 62 32.89 1.56 26.32
CA SER A 62 32.75 1.16 27.72
C SER A 62 31.62 0.13 27.91
N LYS A 63 31.82 -0.81 28.82
CA LYS A 63 30.88 -1.93 29.04
C LYS A 63 30.56 -2.08 30.52
N ALA A 64 29.29 -2.31 30.83
CA ALA A 64 28.84 -2.71 32.16
C ALA A 64 28.36 -4.17 32.12
N LYS A 65 28.91 -5.01 33.00
CA LYS A 65 28.50 -6.40 33.19
C LYS A 65 27.86 -6.54 34.56
N ILE A 66 26.62 -7.01 34.59
CA ILE A 66 25.87 -7.23 35.82
C ILE A 66 25.76 -8.74 36.05
N GLY A 67 26.29 -9.25 37.16
CA GLY A 67 26.25 -10.67 37.48
C GLY A 67 26.84 -11.00 38.85
N ASN A 68 26.46 -12.14 39.42
CA ASN A 68 26.97 -12.61 40.73
C ASN A 68 26.88 -11.54 41.83
N ASP A 69 25.70 -10.91 41.98
CA ASP A 69 25.42 -9.83 42.94
C ASP A 69 26.38 -8.63 42.87
N THR A 70 27.04 -8.43 41.73
CA THR A 70 28.01 -7.34 41.52
C THR A 70 27.85 -6.73 40.12
N ILE A 71 28.01 -5.41 40.01
CA ILE A 71 28.14 -4.71 38.74
C ILE A 71 29.63 -4.42 38.51
N ILE A 72 30.15 -4.92 37.39
CA ILE A 72 31.52 -4.68 36.94
C ILE A 72 31.49 -3.76 35.73
N PHE A 73 31.99 -2.55 35.90
CA PHE A 73 32.23 -1.59 34.84
C PHE A 73 33.62 -1.80 34.26
N THR A 74 33.71 -1.81 32.94
CA THR A 74 34.95 -1.74 32.15
C THR A 74 34.88 -0.46 31.34
N LEU A 75 35.46 0.61 31.88
CA LEU A 75 35.44 1.94 31.29
C LEU A 75 36.75 2.18 30.54
N TYR A 76 36.70 2.72 29.33
CA TYR A 76 37.91 3.06 28.56
C TYR A 76 38.19 4.56 28.68
N LYS A 77 39.43 4.91 29.02
CA LYS A 77 39.86 6.31 29.14
C LYS A 77 40.04 6.90 27.75
N LYS A 78 39.56 8.13 27.53
CA LYS A 78 39.80 8.86 26.28
C LYS A 78 41.26 9.30 26.17
N GLU A 79 41.87 9.60 27.31
CA GLU A 79 43.28 9.95 27.44
C GLU A 79 44.04 8.89 28.23
N VAL A 80 45.23 8.51 27.74
CA VAL A 80 46.08 7.50 28.39
C VAL A 80 46.79 8.12 29.60
N ALA A 81 46.09 8.19 30.74
CA ALA A 81 46.61 8.76 31.98
C ALA A 81 46.27 7.88 33.20
N MET A 82 47.14 7.85 34.20
CA MET A 82 46.85 7.21 35.50
C MET A 82 46.05 8.19 36.36
N TRP A 83 44.98 7.72 37.00
CA TRP A 83 44.12 8.54 37.85
C TRP A 83 44.58 8.41 39.30
N GLU A 84 44.85 9.52 39.98
CA GLU A 84 45.20 9.49 41.41
C GLU A 84 43.97 9.23 42.27
N THR A 85 42.81 9.76 41.85
CA THR A 85 41.50 9.52 42.47
C THR A 85 40.47 9.17 41.40
N LEU A 86 39.51 8.31 41.74
CA LEU A 86 38.41 7.95 40.84
C LEU A 86 37.48 9.15 40.60
N SER A 87 37.24 9.93 41.66
CA SER A 87 36.44 11.14 41.62
C SER A 87 37.30 12.40 41.72
N LEU A 88 36.83 13.48 41.11
CA LEU A 88 37.41 14.81 41.30
C LEU A 88 37.39 15.17 42.80
N PRO A 89 38.55 15.46 43.43
CA PRO A 89 38.58 15.90 44.82
C PRO A 89 38.11 17.35 44.93
N GLY A 90 37.31 17.68 45.96
CA GLY A 90 36.92 19.06 46.26
C GLY A 90 35.79 19.66 45.42
N VAL A 91 34.91 18.84 44.84
CA VAL A 91 33.79 19.34 44.01
C VAL A 91 32.69 19.93 44.90
N ASP A 92 32.39 21.21 44.69
CA ASP A 92 31.24 21.88 45.33
C ASP A 92 29.91 21.27 44.86
N LYS A 93 28.88 21.35 45.72
CA LYS A 93 27.54 20.83 45.43
C LYS A 93 26.95 21.40 44.12
N GLU A 94 27.23 22.67 43.82
CA GLU A 94 26.80 23.32 42.58
C GLU A 94 27.51 22.75 41.35
N MET A 95 28.81 22.47 41.45
CA MET A 95 29.57 21.89 40.35
C MET A 95 29.12 20.46 40.05
N MET A 96 28.83 19.65 41.10
CA MET A 96 28.20 18.34 40.92
C MET A 96 26.86 18.44 40.19
N GLN A 97 26.03 19.42 40.54
CA GLN A 97 24.74 19.64 39.89
C GLN A 97 24.91 20.03 38.42
N ARG A 98 25.85 20.93 38.09
CA ARG A 98 26.15 21.31 36.71
C ARG A 98 26.64 20.12 35.88
N ILE A 99 27.50 19.26 36.45
CA ILE A 99 27.97 18.05 35.75
C ILE A 99 26.83 17.07 35.51
N ARG A 100 25.91 16.88 36.49
CA ARG A 100 24.71 16.05 36.30
C ARG A 100 23.83 16.58 35.19
N GLU A 101 23.47 17.86 35.24
CA GLU A 101 22.59 18.50 34.26
C GLU A 101 23.19 18.46 32.85
N LYS A 102 24.48 18.81 32.72
CA LYS A 102 25.21 18.73 31.45
C LYS A 102 25.24 17.30 30.89
N SER A 103 25.50 16.31 31.74
CA SER A 103 25.56 14.90 31.33
C SER A 103 24.19 14.39 30.86
N ILE A 104 23.12 14.78 31.55
CA ILE A 104 21.75 14.41 31.17
C ILE A 104 21.36 15.05 29.85
N LEU A 105 21.64 16.35 29.67
CA LEU A 105 21.35 17.07 28.42
C LEU A 105 22.10 16.46 27.24
N GLN A 106 23.40 16.20 27.39
CA GLN A 106 24.21 15.59 26.33
C GLN A 106 23.68 14.19 25.95
N ALA A 107 23.27 13.38 26.92
CA ALA A 107 22.68 12.07 26.64
C ALA A 107 21.33 12.18 25.92
N GLN A 108 20.50 13.17 26.28
CA GLN A 108 19.22 13.43 25.61
C GLN A 108 19.41 13.91 24.17
N GLU A 109 20.35 14.83 23.93
CA GLU A 109 20.68 15.34 22.61
C GLU A 109 21.17 14.22 21.69
N ARG A 110 22.14 13.41 22.13
CA ARG A 110 22.61 12.24 21.36
C ARG A 110 21.50 11.24 21.07
N ALA A 111 20.64 10.97 22.04
CA ALA A 111 19.51 10.06 21.85
C ALA A 111 18.54 10.60 20.78
N LYS A 112 18.26 11.91 20.80
CA LYS A 112 17.43 12.58 19.80
C LYS A 112 18.08 12.51 18.41
N GLU A 113 19.35 12.91 18.29
CA GLU A 113 20.11 12.83 17.04
C GLU A 113 20.14 11.41 16.46
N ALA A 114 20.35 10.39 17.30
CA ALA A 114 20.33 9.00 16.86
C ALA A 114 18.94 8.55 16.35
N THR A 115 17.86 9.02 16.96
CA THR A 115 16.49 8.74 16.46
C THR A 115 16.21 9.45 15.14
N GLU A 116 16.64 10.69 15.00
CA GLU A 116 16.49 11.49 13.78
C GLU A 116 17.32 10.91 12.63
N ALA A 117 18.57 10.51 12.90
CA ALA A 117 19.44 9.85 11.93
C ALA A 117 18.85 8.50 11.46
N LYS A 118 18.32 7.68 12.38
CA LYS A 118 17.61 6.43 12.02
C LYS A 118 16.37 6.70 11.17
N ALA A 119 15.63 7.77 11.46
CA ALA A 119 14.47 8.16 10.67
C ALA A 119 14.88 8.67 9.29
N ALA A 120 15.98 9.42 9.19
CA ALA A 120 16.53 9.90 7.92
C ALA A 120 17.00 8.74 7.03
N ALA A 121 17.79 7.80 7.58
CA ALA A 121 18.23 6.61 6.86
C ALA A 121 17.05 5.80 6.30
N ARG A 122 16.00 5.58 7.11
CA ARG A 122 14.77 4.91 6.65
C ARG A 122 14.08 5.64 5.50
N ARG A 123 14.06 6.97 5.50
CA ARG A 123 13.47 7.77 4.41
C ARG A 123 14.30 7.67 3.14
N GLU A 124 15.62 7.66 3.27
CA GLU A 124 16.54 7.46 2.13
C GLU A 124 16.37 6.08 1.52
N ASP A 125 16.32 5.02 2.33
CA ASP A 125 16.06 3.65 1.88
C ASP A 125 14.71 3.54 1.14
N GLN A 126 13.66 4.18 1.68
CA GLN A 126 12.34 4.22 1.04
C GLN A 126 12.38 4.94 -0.31
N LYS A 127 13.07 6.09 -0.38
CA LYS A 127 13.23 6.86 -1.61
C LYS A 127 14.01 6.08 -2.66
N TYR A 128 15.08 5.39 -2.24
CA TYR A 128 15.87 4.53 -3.11
C TYR A 128 15.03 3.39 -3.67
N ALA A 129 14.30 2.66 -2.82
CA ALA A 129 13.42 1.56 -3.24
C ALA A 129 12.34 2.04 -4.23
N LEU A 130 11.72 3.20 -3.97
CA LEU A 130 10.71 3.78 -4.87
C LEU A 130 11.31 4.16 -6.23
N ASN A 131 12.50 4.75 -6.25
CA ASN A 131 13.17 5.12 -7.49
C ASN A 131 13.53 3.89 -8.33
N VAL A 132 14.04 2.82 -7.70
CA VAL A 132 14.31 1.55 -8.38
C VAL A 132 13.03 0.95 -8.95
N MET A 133 11.93 0.95 -8.18
CA MET A 133 10.63 0.48 -8.67
C MET A 133 10.13 1.27 -9.88
N MET A 134 10.26 2.60 -9.86
CA MET A 134 9.87 3.47 -10.95
C MET A 134 10.68 3.18 -12.23
N GLN A 135 12.00 2.96 -12.09
CA GLN A 135 12.86 2.57 -13.22
C GLN A 135 12.43 1.25 -13.85
N ILE A 136 12.11 0.24 -13.03
CA ILE A 136 11.62 -1.05 -13.53
C ILE A 136 10.30 -0.86 -14.28
N GLU A 137 9.36 -0.10 -13.71
CA GLU A 137 8.05 0.13 -14.35
C GLU A 137 8.19 0.92 -15.66
N GLU A 138 9.09 1.90 -15.73
CA GLU A 138 9.39 2.66 -16.95
C GLU A 138 9.96 1.76 -18.06
N GLU A 139 10.91 0.87 -17.72
CA GLU A 139 11.47 -0.10 -18.66
C GLU A 139 10.40 -1.07 -19.18
N GLU A 140 9.53 -1.56 -18.32
CA GLU A 140 8.41 -2.43 -18.70
C GLU A 140 7.42 -1.70 -19.62
N ARG A 141 7.06 -0.45 -19.29
CA ARG A 141 6.16 0.36 -20.13
C ARG A 141 6.75 0.58 -21.51
N LYS A 142 8.04 0.93 -21.59
CA LYS A 142 8.75 1.13 -22.86
C LYS A 142 8.77 -0.15 -23.69
N LYS A 143 9.06 -1.30 -23.07
CA LYS A 143 9.02 -2.60 -23.74
C LYS A 143 7.64 -2.93 -24.32
N ILE A 144 6.57 -2.62 -23.59
CA ILE A 144 5.19 -2.82 -24.07
C ILE A 144 4.88 -1.87 -25.23
N GLU A 145 5.32 -0.61 -25.16
CA GLU A 145 5.14 0.37 -26.23
C GLU A 145 5.86 -0.08 -27.51
N ASP A 146 7.12 -0.51 -27.41
CA ASP A 146 7.90 -1.05 -28.52
C ASP A 146 7.21 -2.29 -29.14
N MET A 147 6.66 -3.19 -28.31
CA MET A 147 5.89 -4.33 -28.80
C MET A 147 4.63 -3.90 -29.56
N LYS A 148 3.88 -2.92 -29.02
CA LYS A 148 2.67 -2.40 -29.68
C LYS A 148 3.00 -1.75 -31.02
N GLU A 149 4.07 -0.96 -31.08
CA GLU A 149 4.48 -0.30 -32.31
C GLU A 149 4.97 -1.30 -33.36
N ASN A 150 5.71 -2.34 -32.95
CA ASN A 150 6.11 -3.42 -33.84
C ASN A 150 4.91 -4.17 -34.44
N GLU A 151 3.91 -4.51 -33.63
CA GLU A 151 2.67 -5.15 -34.11
C GLU A 151 1.89 -4.21 -35.04
N ARG A 152 1.81 -2.91 -34.72
CA ARG A 152 1.20 -1.91 -35.60
C ARG A 152 1.92 -1.84 -36.95
N MET A 153 3.24 -1.76 -36.95
CA MET A 153 4.06 -1.70 -38.15
C MET A 153 3.97 -2.98 -38.98
N LYS A 154 3.80 -4.13 -38.34
CA LYS A 154 3.57 -5.40 -39.04
C LYS A 154 2.19 -5.42 -39.69
N ALA A 155 1.14 -5.04 -38.95
CA ALA A 155 -0.23 -4.98 -39.47
C ALA A 155 -0.37 -3.98 -40.63
N THR A 156 0.30 -2.82 -40.56
CA THR A 156 0.28 -1.85 -41.67
C THR A 156 0.96 -2.39 -42.91
N LYS A 157 2.11 -3.05 -42.78
CA LYS A 157 2.80 -3.73 -43.89
C LYS A 157 1.96 -4.84 -44.50
N GLU A 158 1.30 -5.66 -43.67
CA GLU A 158 0.41 -6.71 -44.13
C GLU A 158 -0.79 -6.14 -44.91
N LEU A 159 -1.37 -5.03 -44.42
CA LEU A 159 -2.46 -4.34 -45.10
C LEU A 159 -2.01 -3.75 -46.46
N GLU A 160 -0.82 -3.15 -46.52
CA GLU A 160 -0.25 -2.62 -47.76
C GLU A 160 0.05 -3.74 -48.76
N ALA A 161 0.65 -4.85 -48.32
CA ALA A 161 0.88 -6.03 -49.15
C ALA A 161 -0.43 -6.61 -49.69
N TRP A 162 -1.47 -6.71 -48.85
CA TRP A 162 -2.80 -7.16 -49.27
C TRP A 162 -3.42 -6.24 -50.34
N LYS A 163 -3.34 -4.92 -50.15
CA LYS A 163 -3.79 -3.93 -51.16
C LYS A 163 -3.05 -4.08 -52.47
N GLU A 164 -1.75 -4.34 -52.43
CA GLU A 164 -0.95 -4.55 -53.64
C GLU A 164 -1.31 -5.87 -54.34
N CYS A 165 -1.50 -6.95 -53.61
CA CYS A 165 -1.98 -8.22 -54.16
C CYS A 165 -3.37 -8.06 -54.80
N GLN A 166 -4.28 -7.32 -54.17
CA GLN A 166 -5.58 -6.98 -54.74
C GLN A 166 -5.43 -6.27 -56.09
N ARG A 167 -4.64 -5.20 -56.14
CA ARG A 167 -4.39 -4.41 -57.35
C ARG A 167 -3.76 -5.26 -58.47
N LYS A 168 -2.78 -6.11 -58.16
CA LYS A 168 -2.17 -7.04 -59.12
C LYS A 168 -3.18 -8.08 -59.64
N ALA A 169 -4.04 -8.60 -58.77
CA ALA A 169 -5.08 -9.56 -59.17
C ALA A 169 -6.16 -8.91 -60.05
N GLU A 170 -6.52 -7.65 -59.79
CA GLU A 170 -7.41 -6.88 -60.68
C GLU A 170 -6.78 -6.59 -62.03
N GLU A 171 -5.50 -6.23 -62.06
CA GLU A 171 -4.74 -5.99 -63.29
C GLU A 171 -4.63 -7.28 -64.13
N GLN A 172 -4.29 -8.42 -63.51
CA GLN A 172 -4.27 -9.71 -64.18
C GLN A 172 -5.65 -10.10 -64.72
N LYS A 173 -6.73 -9.82 -63.99
CA LYS A 173 -8.10 -10.03 -64.48
C LYS A 173 -8.43 -9.12 -65.66
N ARG A 174 -7.93 -7.88 -65.70
CA ARG A 174 -8.05 -6.97 -66.85
C ARG A 174 -7.32 -7.52 -68.07
N ILE A 175 -6.05 -7.88 -67.92
CA ILE A 175 -5.24 -8.48 -69.00
C ILE A 175 -5.91 -9.74 -69.55
N HIS A 176 -6.36 -10.66 -68.68
CA HIS A 176 -7.08 -11.88 -69.09
C HIS A 176 -8.40 -11.60 -69.82
N ARG A 177 -9.10 -10.52 -69.48
CA ARG A 177 -10.31 -10.09 -70.20
C ARG A 177 -9.97 -9.55 -71.58
N GLU A 178 -8.91 -8.77 -71.70
CA GLU A 178 -8.43 -8.20 -72.96
C GLU A 178 -7.90 -9.30 -73.91
N GLU A 179 -7.12 -10.26 -73.40
CA GLU A 179 -6.65 -11.42 -74.16
C GLU A 179 -7.80 -12.27 -74.72
N LYS A 180 -8.81 -12.57 -73.87
CA LYS A 180 -10.04 -13.25 -74.31
C LYS A 180 -10.79 -12.48 -75.39
N PHE A 181 -10.82 -11.16 -75.29
CA PHE A 181 -11.46 -10.30 -76.29
C PHE A 181 -10.70 -10.35 -77.62
N CYS A 182 -9.36 -10.26 -77.59
CA CYS A 182 -8.52 -10.40 -78.78
C CYS A 182 -8.62 -11.80 -79.42
N GLU A 183 -8.75 -12.87 -78.64
CA GLU A 183 -8.98 -14.22 -79.17
C GLU A 183 -10.35 -14.35 -79.84
N GLN A 184 -11.40 -13.79 -79.23
CA GLN A 184 -12.74 -13.74 -79.85
C GLN A 184 -12.73 -12.93 -81.15
N GLU A 185 -12.03 -11.80 -81.20
CA GLU A 185 -11.89 -11.00 -82.43
C GLU A 185 -11.16 -11.78 -83.53
N LYS A 186 -10.08 -12.49 -83.21
CA LYS A 186 -9.38 -13.37 -84.16
C LYS A 186 -10.27 -14.50 -84.67
N GLN A 187 -11.06 -15.12 -83.81
CA GLN A 187 -12.04 -16.15 -84.22
C GLN A 187 -13.12 -15.58 -85.14
N ILE A 188 -13.65 -14.38 -84.84
CA ILE A 188 -14.62 -13.69 -85.70
C ILE A 188 -14.00 -13.32 -87.05
N GLU A 189 -12.73 -12.91 -87.08
CA GLU A 189 -12.00 -12.60 -88.30
C GLU A 189 -11.74 -13.86 -89.16
N GLU A 190 -11.40 -14.98 -88.54
CA GLU A 190 -11.27 -16.29 -89.21
C GLU A 190 -12.62 -16.80 -89.73
N GLU A 191 -13.70 -16.66 -88.97
CA GLU A 191 -15.05 -16.98 -89.42
C GLU A 191 -15.51 -16.07 -90.58
N ARG A 192 -15.19 -14.77 -90.54
CA ARG A 192 -15.44 -13.84 -91.65
C ARG A 192 -14.64 -14.19 -92.90
N LYS A 193 -13.40 -14.69 -92.75
CA LYS A 193 -12.61 -15.21 -93.88
C LYS A 193 -13.20 -16.50 -94.45
N LYS A 194 -13.78 -17.38 -93.62
CA LYS A 194 -14.54 -18.57 -94.07
C LYS A 194 -15.86 -18.20 -94.77
N PHE A 195 -16.55 -17.14 -94.33
CA PHE A 195 -17.80 -16.67 -94.93
C PHE A 195 -17.62 -15.96 -96.29
N LYS A 196 -16.46 -15.36 -96.58
CA LYS A 196 -16.19 -14.73 -97.89
C LYS A 196 -16.09 -15.71 -99.08
N HIS A 197 -16.14 -17.02 -98.84
CA HIS A 197 -16.14 -18.05 -99.88
C HIS A 197 -17.50 -18.72 -100.16
N LYS A 198 -18.62 -18.24 -99.57
CA LYS A 198 -19.96 -18.76 -99.89
C LYS A 198 -20.95 -17.69 -100.34
N SER A 199 -21.20 -17.75 -101.66
CA SER A 199 -22.45 -17.47 -102.38
C SER A 199 -22.97 -16.03 -102.54
N HIS A 200 -22.92 -15.57 -103.79
CA HIS A 200 -24.02 -14.91 -104.51
C HIS A 200 -25.32 -15.74 -104.43
N THR A 201 -26.49 -15.10 -104.31
CA THR A 201 -27.60 -15.08 -105.32
C THR A 201 -28.84 -14.38 -104.73
N ARG A 202 -29.50 -13.55 -105.56
CA ARG A 202 -30.67 -12.68 -105.30
C ARG A 202 -32.03 -13.41 -105.45
N ILE A 203 -33.10 -12.74 -104.99
CA ILE A 203 -34.47 -12.52 -105.57
C ILE A 203 -35.46 -12.40 -104.37
N SER A 204 -36.03 -11.25 -103.99
CA SER A 204 -37.05 -10.32 -104.54
C SER A 204 -38.52 -10.75 -104.39
N ALA A 205 -39.33 -9.97 -103.64
CA ALA A 205 -40.56 -9.27 -104.07
C ALA A 205 -41.50 -8.82 -102.90
N SER A 206 -41.80 -7.50 -102.89
CA SER A 206 -43.16 -6.87 -102.84
C SER A 206 -44.16 -7.15 -101.70
N ARG A 207 -44.56 -6.10 -100.91
CA ARG A 207 -45.81 -5.31 -101.08
C ARG A 207 -46.02 -4.29 -99.92
N ASN A 208 -46.66 -3.16 -100.26
CA ASN A 208 -46.95 -1.98 -99.42
C ASN A 208 -48.10 -2.20 -98.43
N LEU A 209 -48.13 -1.46 -97.30
CA LEU A 209 -49.24 -0.56 -96.90
C LEU A 209 -48.88 0.29 -95.66
N ALA A 210 -49.43 1.50 -95.62
CA ALA A 210 -49.12 2.59 -94.71
C ALA A 210 -49.76 2.48 -93.31
N THR A 211 -49.13 3.05 -92.29
CA THR A 211 -49.82 3.81 -91.23
C THR A 211 -48.85 4.70 -90.43
N LYS A 212 -49.23 5.98 -90.34
CA LYS A 212 -48.98 6.99 -89.30
C LYS A 212 -47.74 6.82 -88.40
N GLY A 213 -46.88 7.84 -88.47
CA GLY A 213 -45.79 8.08 -87.53
C GLY A 213 -46.24 8.02 -86.08
N ARG A 214 -45.49 7.24 -85.31
CA ARG A 214 -45.53 7.22 -83.86
C ARG A 214 -44.10 6.99 -83.41
N ASN A 215 -43.54 8.03 -82.80
CA ASN A 215 -42.20 8.05 -82.24
C ASN A 215 -42.05 6.83 -81.31
N SER A 216 -41.01 6.04 -81.55
CA SER A 216 -40.58 4.99 -80.64
C SER A 216 -40.21 5.62 -79.31
N GLU A 217 -41.06 5.37 -78.33
CA GLU A 217 -40.81 5.61 -76.92
C GLU A 217 -39.49 4.94 -76.52
N ASN A 218 -38.56 5.75 -76.01
CA ASN A 218 -37.46 5.25 -75.22
C ASN A 218 -38.05 4.49 -74.02
N ILE A 219 -37.58 3.26 -73.80
CA ILE A 219 -37.87 2.40 -72.63
C ILE A 219 -37.43 3.04 -71.28
N PHE A 220 -36.95 4.29 -71.30
CA PHE A 220 -36.49 5.07 -70.14
C PHE A 220 -37.31 6.35 -69.91
N LEU A 221 -38.63 6.32 -70.12
CA LEU A 221 -39.48 7.41 -69.64
C LEU A 221 -40.85 6.90 -69.15
N GLU A 222 -40.82 5.96 -68.22
CA GLU A 222 -41.98 5.70 -67.38
C GLU A 222 -42.07 6.84 -66.36
N LYS A 223 -43.14 7.64 -66.50
CA LYS A 223 -43.61 8.71 -65.60
C LYS A 223 -42.97 8.65 -64.22
N LEU A 224 -42.00 9.52 -63.97
CA LEU A 224 -41.87 10.12 -62.64
C LEU A 224 -43.18 10.86 -62.41
N LYS A 225 -44.14 10.17 -61.78
CA LYS A 225 -45.08 10.86 -60.89
C LYS A 225 -44.23 11.83 -60.08
N GLU A 226 -44.64 13.08 -60.02
CA GLU A 226 -44.33 13.92 -58.88
C GLU A 226 -44.86 13.20 -57.63
N ASN A 227 -44.14 12.18 -57.18
CA ASN A 227 -44.14 11.79 -55.81
C ASN A 227 -43.44 12.97 -55.15
N SER A 228 -44.23 13.90 -54.64
CA SER A 228 -43.83 14.91 -53.69
C SER A 228 -42.73 14.30 -52.82
N ILE A 229 -41.48 14.71 -53.05
CA ILE A 229 -40.38 14.30 -52.18
C ILE A 229 -40.84 14.73 -50.79
N PRO A 230 -41.06 13.81 -49.84
CA PRO A 230 -41.54 14.21 -48.52
C PRO A 230 -40.51 15.19 -47.99
N ALA A 231 -40.99 16.35 -47.52
CA ALA A 231 -40.12 17.41 -47.02
C ALA A 231 -39.09 16.81 -46.06
N PRO A 232 -37.81 17.24 -46.12
CA PRO A 232 -36.78 16.76 -45.20
C PRO A 232 -37.34 16.85 -43.78
N ARG A 233 -37.31 15.72 -43.06
CA ARG A 233 -37.86 15.65 -41.70
C ARG A 233 -37.22 16.77 -40.87
N SER A 234 -38.03 17.51 -40.09
CA SER A 234 -37.53 18.60 -39.26
C SER A 234 -36.42 18.11 -38.33
N VAL A 235 -35.33 18.88 -38.20
CA VAL A 235 -34.18 18.50 -37.37
C VAL A 235 -34.62 18.44 -35.91
N GLY A 236 -34.74 17.24 -35.37
CA GLY A 236 -35.02 17.00 -33.97
C GLY A 236 -33.71 16.79 -33.22
N SER A 237 -33.35 17.71 -32.30
CA SER A 237 -32.24 17.48 -31.37
C SER A 237 -32.69 16.51 -30.30
N ILE A 238 -32.35 15.23 -30.49
CA ILE A 238 -32.58 14.21 -29.46
C ILE A 238 -31.49 14.42 -28.41
N LYS A 239 -31.90 14.84 -27.20
CA LYS A 239 -31.01 14.79 -26.04
C LYS A 239 -30.76 13.34 -25.67
N ILE A 240 -29.67 12.78 -26.18
CA ILE A 240 -29.19 11.47 -25.80
C ILE A 240 -28.45 11.64 -24.48
N ASN A 241 -29.09 11.27 -23.38
CA ASN A 241 -28.41 11.14 -22.10
C ASN A 241 -27.78 9.76 -22.05
N PHE A 242 -26.47 9.69 -22.24
CA PHE A 242 -25.74 8.46 -22.05
C PHE A 242 -25.71 8.12 -20.57
N THR A 243 -26.04 6.87 -20.24
CA THR A 243 -25.83 6.34 -18.90
C THR A 243 -24.32 6.38 -18.63
N PRO A 244 -23.85 7.09 -17.59
CA PRO A 244 -22.42 7.16 -17.29
C PRO A 244 -21.94 5.76 -16.94
N ARG A 245 -21.08 5.19 -17.80
CA ARG A 245 -20.51 3.87 -17.60
C ARG A 245 -19.15 3.98 -16.91
N VAL A 246 -18.93 3.13 -15.91
CA VAL A 246 -17.69 3.09 -15.12
C VAL A 246 -16.52 2.49 -15.93
N PHE A 247 -16.81 1.60 -16.89
CA PHE A 247 -15.83 0.93 -17.72
C PHE A 247 -15.78 1.49 -19.15
N PRO A 248 -14.58 1.69 -19.71
CA PRO A 248 -14.39 2.25 -21.06
C PRO A 248 -14.64 1.25 -22.21
N THR A 249 -14.80 -0.05 -21.92
CA THR A 249 -15.03 -1.09 -22.93
C THR A 249 -16.40 -0.93 -23.59
N ALA A 250 -16.52 -1.19 -24.89
CA ALA A 250 -17.80 -1.17 -25.60
C ALA A 250 -18.70 -2.35 -25.18
N LEU A 251 -20.02 -2.15 -25.11
CA LEU A 251 -20.98 -3.17 -24.62
C LEU A 251 -20.92 -4.50 -25.38
N ARG A 252 -20.49 -4.48 -26.65
CA ARG A 252 -20.39 -5.66 -27.52
C ARG A 252 -19.37 -6.70 -27.03
N GLU A 253 -18.37 -6.28 -26.27
CA GLU A 253 -17.29 -7.12 -25.74
C GLU A 253 -17.41 -7.33 -24.22
N SER A 254 -18.49 -6.83 -23.62
CA SER A 254 -18.62 -6.77 -22.17
C SER A 254 -19.28 -8.04 -21.62
N GLN A 255 -18.56 -8.70 -20.72
CA GLN A 255 -19.14 -9.69 -19.82
C GLN A 255 -19.84 -8.96 -18.67
N VAL A 256 -21.07 -8.49 -18.92
CA VAL A 256 -21.87 -7.69 -17.98
C VAL A 256 -21.95 -8.34 -16.58
N ALA A 257 -22.09 -9.67 -16.53
CA ALA A 257 -22.13 -10.42 -15.27
C ALA A 257 -20.81 -10.32 -14.48
N GLU A 258 -19.65 -10.42 -15.14
CA GLU A 258 -18.34 -10.30 -14.48
C GLU A 258 -18.08 -8.88 -13.98
N GLU A 259 -18.52 -7.86 -14.73
CA GLU A 259 -18.40 -6.46 -14.33
C GLU A 259 -19.30 -6.12 -13.13
N GLU A 260 -20.53 -6.63 -13.11
CA GLU A 260 -21.44 -6.50 -11.98
C GLU A 260 -20.90 -7.22 -10.75
N GLU A 261 -20.38 -8.44 -10.91
CA GLU A 261 -19.70 -9.16 -9.82
C GLU A 261 -18.47 -8.41 -9.30
N TRP A 262 -17.68 -7.78 -10.18
CA TRP A 262 -16.53 -6.99 -9.77
C TRP A 262 -16.96 -5.74 -8.99
N LEU A 263 -18.00 -5.03 -9.45
CA LEU A 263 -18.56 -3.88 -8.76
C LEU A 263 -19.17 -4.29 -7.41
N HIS A 264 -19.85 -5.43 -7.36
CA HIS A 264 -20.39 -6.00 -6.13
C HIS A 264 -19.28 -6.40 -5.15
N LYS A 265 -18.24 -7.09 -5.61
CA LYS A 265 -17.05 -7.45 -4.79
C LYS A 265 -16.31 -6.21 -4.29
N GLN A 266 -16.17 -5.17 -5.12
CA GLN A 266 -15.52 -3.93 -4.71
C GLN A 266 -16.38 -3.12 -3.72
N ALA A 267 -17.70 -3.07 -3.93
CA ALA A 267 -18.64 -2.44 -3.01
C ALA A 267 -18.74 -3.23 -1.70
N GLU A 268 -18.71 -4.55 -1.74
CA GLU A 268 -18.68 -5.44 -0.58
C GLU A 268 -17.37 -5.30 0.18
N ALA A 269 -16.22 -5.20 -0.49
CA ALA A 269 -14.94 -4.90 0.15
C ALA A 269 -14.93 -3.50 0.80
N ARG A 270 -15.46 -2.49 0.10
CA ARG A 270 -15.62 -1.13 0.66
C ARG A 270 -16.60 -1.10 1.82
N ARG A 271 -17.69 -1.87 1.76
CA ARG A 271 -18.61 -2.02 2.90
C ARG A 271 -17.94 -2.78 4.03
N ALA A 272 -17.25 -3.89 3.79
CA ALA A 272 -16.51 -4.62 4.83
C ALA A 272 -15.47 -3.71 5.54
N LEU A 273 -14.86 -2.77 4.81
CA LEU A 273 -14.01 -1.73 5.39
C LEU A 273 -14.79 -0.60 6.10
N ASN A 274 -15.94 -0.17 5.58
CA ASN A 274 -16.69 1.00 6.06
C ASN A 274 -17.84 0.70 7.05
N THR A 275 -18.32 -0.55 7.16
CA THR A 275 -19.52 -0.88 7.95
C THR A 275 -19.26 -0.78 9.46
N ASP A 276 -17.99 -0.70 9.88
CA ASP A 276 -17.63 -0.55 11.30
C ASP A 276 -17.08 0.86 11.67
N ILE A 277 -16.96 1.80 10.72
CA ILE A 277 -16.09 2.99 10.85
C ILE A 277 -16.63 4.34 10.28
N PRO A 278 -17.90 4.76 10.45
CA PRO A 278 -18.24 6.18 10.26
C PRO A 278 -17.82 7.09 11.42
N GLU A 279 -17.83 6.58 12.67
CA GLU A 279 -17.52 7.39 13.86
C GLU A 279 -16.02 7.51 14.19
N LEU A 280 -15.16 6.76 13.48
CA LEU A 280 -13.71 6.71 13.74
C LEU A 280 -12.86 7.49 12.73
N SER A 281 -13.44 7.86 11.59
CA SER A 281 -12.79 8.70 10.56
C SER A 281 -12.66 10.16 10.98
N ASP A 282 -13.54 10.63 11.87
CA ASP A 282 -13.55 12.01 12.38
C ASP A 282 -12.66 12.19 13.62
N LEU A 283 -12.06 11.11 14.14
CA LEU A 283 -11.20 11.10 15.32
C LEU A 283 -9.72 11.30 14.93
N LYS A 284 -9.02 12.17 15.65
CA LYS A 284 -7.56 12.44 15.44
C LYS A 284 -6.75 11.16 15.69
N GLU A 285 -5.56 11.03 15.11
CA GLU A 285 -4.71 9.83 15.25
C GLU A 285 -4.41 9.45 16.71
N GLU A 286 -4.34 10.43 17.61
CA GLU A 286 -4.18 10.22 19.06
C GLU A 286 -5.41 9.55 19.70
N GLU A 287 -6.60 9.78 19.17
CA GLU A 287 -7.87 9.23 19.66
C GLU A 287 -8.09 7.78 19.20
N LYS A 288 -7.24 7.26 18.30
CA LYS A 288 -7.23 5.84 17.87
C LYS A 288 -6.50 4.93 18.85
N ASN A 289 -5.89 5.46 19.92
CA ASN A 289 -5.28 4.64 20.96
C ASN A 289 -6.34 4.08 21.93
N PRO A 290 -6.36 2.76 22.21
CA PRO A 290 -7.37 2.16 23.09
C PRO A 290 -7.25 2.63 24.54
N GLU A 291 -6.05 3.00 24.98
CA GLU A 291 -5.79 3.55 26.32
C GLU A 291 -6.36 4.98 26.46
N TRP A 292 -6.25 5.80 25.42
CA TRP A 292 -6.82 7.14 25.42
C TRP A 292 -8.36 7.10 25.50
N LEU A 293 -8.99 6.20 24.74
CA LEU A 293 -10.45 6.01 24.80
C LEU A 293 -10.90 5.43 26.15
N LYS A 294 -10.09 4.58 26.79
CA LYS A 294 -10.34 4.12 28.15
C LYS A 294 -10.37 5.29 29.12
N ASP A 295 -9.37 6.17 29.06
CA ASP A 295 -9.27 7.32 29.95
C ASP A 295 -10.37 8.35 29.69
N LYS A 296 -10.76 8.55 28.42
CA LYS A 296 -11.93 9.36 28.05
C LYS A 296 -13.22 8.77 28.62
N GLY A 297 -13.42 7.47 28.49
CA GLY A 297 -14.54 6.76 29.12
C GLY A 297 -14.56 6.93 30.65
N ASN A 298 -13.39 6.82 31.29
CA ASN A 298 -13.26 6.99 32.75
C ASN A 298 -13.62 8.42 33.19
N LYS A 299 -13.20 9.44 32.43
CA LYS A 299 -13.59 10.84 32.68
C LYS A 299 -15.10 11.03 32.55
N LEU A 300 -15.72 10.48 31.50
CA LEU A 300 -17.17 10.55 31.30
C LEU A 300 -17.96 9.79 32.38
N PHE A 301 -17.42 8.68 32.87
CA PHE A 301 -17.97 7.95 34.00
C PHE A 301 -17.91 8.77 35.29
N ALA A 302 -16.80 9.48 35.53
CA ALA A 302 -16.67 10.39 36.67
C ALA A 302 -17.63 11.58 36.59
N THR A 303 -17.97 12.06 35.38
CA THR A 303 -19.01 13.08 35.17
C THR A 303 -20.43 12.50 35.13
N GLU A 304 -20.65 11.26 35.57
CA GLU A 304 -21.93 10.55 35.59
C GLU A 304 -22.65 10.40 34.23
N ASN A 305 -21.96 10.67 33.12
CA ASN A 305 -22.51 10.49 31.79
C ASN A 305 -22.24 9.06 31.28
N TYR A 306 -23.04 8.12 31.80
CA TYR A 306 -22.85 6.69 31.54
C TYR A 306 -23.09 6.29 30.07
N LEU A 307 -24.01 6.96 29.37
CA LEU A 307 -24.31 6.65 27.96
C LEU A 307 -23.15 7.05 27.04
N ALA A 308 -22.59 8.24 27.23
CA ALA A 308 -21.41 8.67 26.49
C ALA A 308 -20.18 7.81 26.82
N ALA A 309 -20.01 7.43 28.09
CA ALA A 309 -18.95 6.51 28.51
C ALA A 309 -19.07 5.14 27.81
N ILE A 310 -20.27 4.58 27.68
CA ILE A 310 -20.52 3.34 26.95
C ILE A 310 -20.08 3.47 25.48
N ASN A 311 -20.39 4.59 24.81
CA ASN A 311 -19.95 4.82 23.43
C ASN A 311 -18.42 4.87 23.31
N ALA A 312 -17.75 5.58 24.23
CA ALA A 312 -16.28 5.63 24.26
C ALA A 312 -15.66 4.23 24.47
N TYR A 313 -16.20 3.42 25.40
CA TYR A 313 -15.74 2.06 25.61
C TYR A 313 -16.08 1.14 24.42
N ASN A 314 -17.21 1.33 23.74
CA ASN A 314 -17.55 0.58 22.53
C ASN A 314 -16.51 0.80 21.43
N LEU A 315 -16.10 2.06 21.20
CA LEU A 315 -15.04 2.39 20.26
C LEU A 315 -13.70 1.77 20.68
N ALA A 316 -13.37 1.83 21.98
CA ALA A 316 -12.15 1.21 22.50
C ALA A 316 -12.12 -0.31 22.28
N ILE A 317 -13.25 -0.99 22.48
CA ILE A 317 -13.41 -2.44 22.28
C ILE A 317 -13.29 -2.82 20.80
N ARG A 318 -13.84 -1.99 19.89
CA ARG A 318 -13.69 -2.20 18.44
C ARG A 318 -12.23 -2.12 18.00
N LEU A 319 -11.46 -1.22 18.58
CA LEU A 319 -10.02 -1.10 18.30
C LEU A 319 -9.21 -2.24 18.92
N ASN A 320 -9.47 -2.58 20.19
CA ASN A 320 -8.78 -3.68 20.86
C ASN A 320 -9.72 -4.49 21.76
N ASN A 321 -10.15 -5.64 21.25
CA ASN A 321 -11.03 -6.56 21.95
C ASN A 321 -10.32 -7.47 22.98
N LYS A 322 -9.00 -7.37 23.14
CA LYS A 322 -8.21 -8.25 24.02
C LYS A 322 -8.07 -7.72 25.44
N ILE A 323 -8.46 -6.48 25.70
CA ILE A 323 -8.31 -5.83 27.01
C ILE A 323 -9.58 -6.10 27.85
N PRO A 324 -9.52 -6.93 28.90
CA PRO A 324 -10.70 -7.27 29.71
C PRO A 324 -11.21 -6.08 30.55
N LEU A 325 -10.34 -5.13 30.89
CA LEU A 325 -10.68 -3.92 31.66
C LEU A 325 -11.74 -3.07 30.95
N LEU A 326 -11.71 -2.99 29.62
CA LEU A 326 -12.68 -2.20 28.84
C LEU A 326 -14.11 -2.75 28.99
N TYR A 327 -14.26 -4.08 28.95
CA TYR A 327 -15.54 -4.75 29.16
C TYR A 327 -16.04 -4.59 30.59
N LEU A 328 -15.15 -4.63 31.59
CA LEU A 328 -15.53 -4.43 32.98
C LEU A 328 -16.01 -2.99 33.24
N ASN A 329 -15.32 -2.00 32.67
CA ASN A 329 -15.72 -0.59 32.81
C ASN A 329 -17.05 -0.31 32.08
N ARG A 330 -17.28 -0.92 30.91
CA ARG A 330 -18.58 -0.87 30.23
C ARG A 330 -19.68 -1.56 31.03
N ALA A 331 -19.38 -2.70 31.66
CA ALA A 331 -20.32 -3.39 32.56
C ALA A 331 -20.67 -2.52 33.77
N ALA A 332 -19.70 -1.80 34.36
CA ALA A 332 -19.95 -0.86 35.45
C ALA A 332 -20.91 0.27 35.01
N CYS A 333 -20.75 0.81 33.80
CA CYS A 333 -21.70 1.78 33.23
C CYS A 333 -23.11 1.18 33.08
N HIS A 334 -23.21 -0.06 32.59
CA HIS A 334 -24.49 -0.76 32.46
C HIS A 334 -25.15 -1.05 33.81
N LEU A 335 -24.38 -1.35 34.86
CA LEU A 335 -24.89 -1.51 36.23
C LEU A 335 -25.48 -0.19 36.75
N LYS A 336 -24.81 0.95 36.52
CA LYS A 336 -25.33 2.27 36.89
C LYS A 336 -26.62 2.63 36.15
N LEU A 337 -26.75 2.21 34.89
CA LEU A 337 -27.97 2.34 34.09
C LEU A 337 -29.03 1.26 34.36
N LYS A 338 -28.82 0.37 35.34
CA LYS A 338 -29.71 -0.76 35.68
C LYS A 338 -29.94 -1.77 34.54
N ASN A 339 -29.06 -1.79 33.55
CA ASN A 339 -29.07 -2.74 32.44
C ASN A 339 -28.31 -4.03 32.82
N LEU A 340 -28.92 -4.83 33.69
CA LEU A 340 -28.29 -6.02 34.27
C LEU A 340 -27.90 -7.08 33.22
N HIS A 341 -28.73 -7.30 32.21
CA HIS A 341 -28.46 -8.30 31.16
C HIS A 341 -27.15 -8.02 30.39
N LYS A 342 -26.96 -6.77 29.95
CA LYS A 342 -25.74 -6.36 29.23
C LYS A 342 -24.51 -6.39 30.14
N ALA A 343 -24.65 -6.01 31.41
CA ALA A 343 -23.57 -6.09 32.37
C ALA A 343 -23.08 -7.52 32.61
N ILE A 344 -24.00 -8.50 32.68
CA ILE A 344 -23.66 -9.92 32.81
C ILE A 344 -22.94 -10.43 31.57
N GLU A 345 -23.41 -10.06 30.37
CA GLU A 345 -22.77 -10.45 29.12
C GLU A 345 -21.32 -9.95 29.04
N ASP A 346 -21.10 -8.67 29.38
CA ASP A 346 -19.77 -8.06 29.37
C ASP A 346 -18.84 -8.63 30.43
N SER A 347 -19.36 -8.87 31.63
CA SER A 347 -18.60 -9.54 32.71
C SER A 347 -18.21 -10.97 32.30
N SER A 348 -19.11 -11.68 31.62
CA SER A 348 -18.84 -13.02 31.09
C SER A 348 -17.78 -13.01 29.99
N LYS A 349 -17.83 -12.03 29.08
CA LYS A 349 -16.80 -11.84 28.04
C LYS A 349 -15.44 -11.49 28.65
N ALA A 350 -15.39 -10.56 29.60
CA ALA A 350 -14.18 -10.20 30.33
C ALA A 350 -13.54 -11.42 31.01
N TYR A 351 -14.35 -12.24 31.68
CA TYR A 351 -13.90 -13.47 32.31
C TYR A 351 -13.33 -14.48 31.31
N ARG A 352 -13.99 -14.69 30.15
CA ARG A 352 -13.47 -15.56 29.09
C ARG A 352 -12.10 -15.09 28.58
N ILE A 353 -11.93 -13.79 28.35
CA ILE A 353 -10.67 -13.20 27.89
C ILE A 353 -9.57 -13.37 28.94
N MET A 354 -9.86 -13.05 30.21
CA MET A 354 -8.91 -13.24 31.32
C MET A 354 -8.50 -14.72 31.47
N LYS A 355 -9.45 -15.65 31.38
CA LYS A 355 -9.21 -17.09 31.44
C LYS A 355 -8.33 -17.56 30.28
N LEU A 356 -8.56 -17.04 29.07
CA LEU A 356 -7.72 -17.34 27.90
C LEU A 356 -6.29 -16.83 28.11
N HIS A 357 -6.12 -15.61 28.61
CA HIS A 357 -4.80 -15.04 28.92
C HIS A 357 -4.04 -15.86 29.98
N LEU A 358 -4.74 -16.29 31.03
CA LEU A 358 -4.16 -17.15 32.08
C LEU A 358 -3.78 -18.54 31.54
N ARG A 359 -4.59 -19.10 30.63
CA ARG A 359 -4.29 -20.38 29.95
C ARG A 359 -3.12 -20.30 28.99
N LEU A 360 -2.81 -19.15 28.41
CA LEU A 360 -1.64 -18.97 27.53
C LEU A 360 -0.35 -18.73 28.34
N THR A 361 -0.44 -18.04 29.47
CA THR A 361 0.71 -17.72 30.32
C THR A 361 1.17 -18.91 31.19
N ARG A 362 0.26 -19.80 31.61
CA ARG A 362 0.58 -21.02 32.37
C ARG A 362 1.49 -22.03 31.62
N PRO A 363 1.20 -22.46 30.38
CA PRO A 363 2.06 -23.35 29.61
C PRO A 363 3.36 -22.68 29.20
N MET A 364 3.37 -21.37 28.90
CA MET A 364 4.62 -20.61 28.69
C MET A 364 5.51 -20.61 29.94
N LYS A 365 4.93 -20.42 31.14
CA LYS A 365 5.70 -20.52 32.40
C LYS A 365 6.18 -21.95 32.67
N LEU A 366 5.34 -22.97 32.46
CA LEU A 366 5.70 -24.38 32.60
C LEU A 366 6.76 -24.81 31.59
N TYR A 367 6.64 -24.41 30.33
CA TYR A 367 7.61 -24.69 29.26
C TYR A 367 8.93 -23.97 29.51
N LYS A 368 8.90 -22.70 29.95
CA LYS A 368 10.11 -21.95 30.35
C LYS A 368 10.75 -22.52 31.62
N MET A 369 9.96 -23.10 32.53
CA MET A 369 10.44 -23.81 33.71
C MET A 369 11.00 -25.20 33.35
N MET A 370 10.42 -25.91 32.38
CA MET A 370 10.92 -27.18 31.86
C MET A 370 12.19 -26.98 31.02
N LEU A 371 12.26 -25.98 30.13
CA LEU A 371 13.49 -25.61 29.41
C LEU A 371 14.63 -25.26 30.38
N ARG A 372 14.35 -24.51 31.45
CA ARG A 372 15.35 -24.25 32.51
C ARG A 372 15.77 -25.50 33.29
N ARG A 373 14.89 -26.49 33.41
CA ARG A 373 15.16 -27.74 34.15
C ARG A 373 15.82 -28.81 33.28
N PHE A 374 15.62 -28.77 31.96
CA PHE A 374 16.12 -29.75 31.00
C PHE A 374 17.23 -29.21 30.07
N GLY A 375 17.60 -27.92 30.16
CA GLY A 375 18.83 -27.39 29.57
C GLY A 375 18.92 -27.47 28.04
N ILE A 376 17.84 -27.15 27.34
CA ILE A 376 17.85 -26.89 25.88
C ILE A 376 17.71 -25.39 25.66
#